data_AF-A0A7M3MLT5-F1
#
_entry.id   AF-A0A7M3MLT5-F1
#
_cell.length_a   1.000
_cell.length_b   1.000
_cell.length_c   1.000
_cell.angle_alpha   90.00
_cell.angle_beta   90.00
_cell.angle_gamma   90.00
#
_symmetry.space_group_name_H-M   'P 1'
#
loop_
_entity.id
_entity.type
_entity.pdbx_description
1 polymer ?
#
loop_
_entity_poly.entity_id
_entity_poly.type
_entity_poly.pdbx_seq_one_letter_code
_entity_poly.pdbx_strand_id
1 'polypeptide(L)'
;NDIFEVTTKPLIFDGDTGGKPEHFSFTVRSLERLGVSAVIIEDKEGLKRNSLFGTDVAQTQSSIEDFSTRIAIGKQAQVTDDFMIIARIESLILDKGMEDAVARAEGYIDAGADAIMIHSRRKEPDEIFEFCARAEKLPKHVPIVAVPTSYNQVSEEELADRGVKVVIYANHMLRAAYPQMVKVAESVLHHGRSLEADQFLAPIADALAIIPENR
;
A
#
# COMPACT_ATOMS: atom_id res chain seq x y z
N ASN A 1 -14.31 -10.54 2.25
CA ASN A 1 -15.59 -10.10 1.66
C ASN A 1 -16.25 -9.01 2.47
N ASP A 2 -16.15 -9.05 3.80
CA ASP A 2 -16.83 -8.12 4.72
C ASP A 2 -16.66 -6.63 4.38
N ILE A 3 -15.49 -6.22 3.87
CA ILE A 3 -15.27 -4.82 3.42
C ILE A 3 -16.22 -4.43 2.29
N PHE A 4 -16.48 -5.33 1.33
CA PHE A 4 -17.36 -5.06 0.19
C PHE A 4 -18.84 -4.99 0.57
N GLU A 5 -19.23 -5.56 1.71
CA GLU A 5 -20.61 -5.44 2.21
C GLU A 5 -20.97 -4.00 2.61
N VAL A 6 -19.95 -3.16 2.86
CA VAL A 6 -20.14 -1.78 3.34
C VAL A 6 -19.63 -0.72 2.36
N THR A 7 -19.13 -1.10 1.19
CA THR A 7 -18.66 -0.15 0.17
C THR A 7 -18.75 -0.72 -1.24
N THR A 8 -19.15 0.12 -2.20
CA THR A 8 -19.09 -0.17 -3.64
C THR A 8 -17.87 0.46 -4.31
N LYS A 9 -16.96 1.08 -3.54
CA LYS A 9 -15.74 1.69 -4.08
C LYS A 9 -14.69 0.62 -4.42
N PRO A 10 -13.80 0.89 -5.38
CA PRO A 10 -12.67 0.01 -5.68
C PRO A 10 -11.82 -0.30 -4.45
N LEU A 11 -11.30 -1.53 -4.37
CA LEU A 11 -10.39 -1.95 -3.32
C LEU A 11 -9.01 -2.27 -3.90
N ILE A 12 -7.98 -1.65 -3.33
CA ILE A 12 -6.57 -1.99 -3.57
C ILE A 12 -6.08 -2.83 -2.40
N PHE A 13 -5.63 -4.04 -2.67
CA PHE A 13 -5.16 -4.99 -1.67
C PHE A 13 -3.63 -5.00 -1.59
N ASP A 14 -3.07 -4.93 -0.37
CA ASP A 14 -1.63 -5.12 -0.15
C ASP A 14 -1.32 -6.64 -0.14
N GLY A 15 -0.68 -7.10 -1.20
CA GLY A 15 -0.35 -8.51 -1.45
C GLY A 15 1.07 -8.91 -1.00
N ASP A 16 1.74 -8.07 -0.22
CA ASP A 16 3.12 -8.29 0.24
C ASP A 16 4.05 -8.59 -0.95
N THR A 17 4.85 -9.65 -0.88
CA THR A 17 5.75 -10.03 -1.98
C THR A 17 5.03 -10.77 -3.12
N GLY A 18 3.72 -11.03 -2.99
CA GLY A 18 2.95 -11.92 -3.86
C GLY A 18 3.19 -13.40 -3.59
N GLY A 19 4.11 -13.75 -2.68
CA GLY A 19 4.50 -15.13 -2.41
C GLY A 19 5.25 -15.77 -3.57
N LYS A 20 5.19 -17.11 -3.67
CA LYS A 20 5.79 -17.83 -4.79
C LYS A 20 5.00 -17.58 -6.08
N PRO A 21 5.64 -17.49 -7.26
CA PRO A 21 4.92 -17.23 -8.52
C PRO A 21 3.76 -18.19 -8.79
N GLU A 22 3.90 -19.48 -8.46
CA GLU A 22 2.84 -20.47 -8.67
C GLU A 22 1.62 -20.18 -7.78
N HIS A 23 1.86 -19.74 -6.54
CA HIS A 23 0.79 -19.36 -5.61
C HIS A 23 0.16 -18.02 -6.00
N PHE A 24 0.97 -17.09 -6.52
CA PHE A 24 0.49 -15.77 -6.91
C PHE A 24 -0.62 -15.84 -7.97
N SER A 25 -0.53 -16.79 -8.91
CA SER A 25 -1.58 -17.03 -9.90
C SER A 25 -2.95 -17.34 -9.27
N PHE A 26 -2.99 -18.14 -8.20
CA PHE A 26 -4.21 -18.45 -7.47
C PHE A 26 -4.68 -17.26 -6.64
N THR A 27 -3.75 -16.49 -6.06
CA THR A 27 -4.06 -15.25 -5.32
C THR A 27 -4.75 -14.25 -6.23
N VAL A 28 -4.21 -13.97 -7.43
CA VAL A 28 -4.80 -13.05 -8.41
C VAL A 28 -6.25 -13.45 -8.73
N ARG A 29 -6.47 -14.70 -9.14
CA ARG A 29 -7.82 -15.20 -9.45
C ARG A 29 -8.77 -15.13 -8.26
N SER A 30 -8.26 -15.36 -7.05
CA SER A 30 -9.08 -15.29 -5.83
C SER A 30 -9.47 -13.85 -5.53
N LEU A 31 -8.52 -12.92 -5.52
CA LEU A 31 -8.78 -11.50 -5.27
C LEU A 31 -9.76 -10.92 -6.30
N GLU A 32 -9.54 -11.20 -7.58
CA GLU A 32 -10.42 -10.75 -8.67
C GLU A 32 -11.84 -11.29 -8.50
N ARG A 33 -12.02 -12.59 -8.20
CA ARG A 33 -13.34 -13.18 -7.93
C ARG A 33 -14.05 -12.59 -6.71
N LEU A 34 -13.30 -12.08 -5.73
CA LEU A 34 -13.86 -11.43 -4.56
C LEU A 34 -14.25 -9.96 -4.83
N GLY A 35 -13.96 -9.43 -6.02
CA GLY A 35 -14.25 -8.05 -6.41
C GLY A 35 -13.15 -7.04 -6.09
N VAL A 36 -11.94 -7.51 -5.72
CA VAL A 36 -10.77 -6.64 -5.55
C VAL A 36 -10.38 -6.05 -6.89
N SER A 37 -10.09 -4.75 -6.94
CA SER A 37 -9.78 -4.04 -8.18
C SER A 37 -8.29 -4.05 -8.51
N ALA A 38 -7.43 -4.05 -7.49
CA ALA A 38 -5.99 -4.11 -7.70
C ALA A 38 -5.27 -4.83 -6.55
N VAL A 39 -4.12 -5.42 -6.86
CA VAL A 39 -3.16 -5.92 -5.87
C VAL A 39 -1.84 -5.17 -6.00
N ILE A 40 -1.29 -4.71 -4.89
CA ILE A 40 0.09 -4.21 -4.80
C ILE A 40 0.98 -5.36 -4.36
N ILE A 41 2.05 -5.63 -5.08
CA ILE A 41 3.12 -6.55 -4.64
C ILE A 41 4.47 -5.84 -4.60
N GLU A 42 5.32 -6.19 -3.64
CA GLU A 42 6.65 -5.59 -3.43
C GLU A 42 7.80 -6.52 -3.80
N ASP A 43 8.90 -5.94 -4.29
CA ASP A 43 10.06 -6.67 -4.81
C ASP A 43 11.08 -7.11 -3.73
N LYS A 44 10.63 -7.19 -2.48
CA LYS A 44 11.43 -7.67 -1.34
C LYS A 44 11.53 -9.19 -1.27
N GLU A 45 12.62 -9.64 -0.65
CA GLU A 45 12.85 -11.03 -0.27
C GLU A 45 13.20 -11.15 1.22
N GLY A 46 12.80 -12.26 1.83
CA GLY A 46 13.04 -12.59 3.24
C GLY A 46 11.77 -12.71 4.08
N LEU A 47 11.94 -13.16 5.34
CA LEU A 47 10.84 -13.21 6.32
C LEU A 47 10.36 -11.79 6.61
N LYS A 48 9.10 -11.49 6.27
CA LYS A 48 8.49 -10.17 6.37
C LYS A 48 8.60 -9.60 7.80
N ARG A 49 9.31 -8.48 7.95
CA ARG A 49 9.09 -7.49 9.02
C ARG A 49 8.85 -6.12 8.37
N ASN A 50 7.85 -5.40 8.89
CA ASN A 50 7.42 -4.09 8.37
C ASN A 50 8.62 -3.15 8.15
N SER A 51 8.62 -2.42 7.02
CA SER A 51 9.67 -1.47 6.57
C SER A 51 9.98 -0.32 7.55
N LEU A 52 9.24 -0.25 8.66
CA LEU A 52 9.39 0.74 9.73
C LEU A 52 10.19 0.22 10.94
N PHE A 53 10.50 -1.08 11.02
CA PHE A 53 11.37 -1.65 12.06
C PHE A 53 12.78 -1.81 11.47
N GLY A 54 13.80 -1.30 12.17
CA GLY A 54 15.18 -1.16 11.69
C GLY A 54 15.87 -2.44 11.20
N THR A 55 17.09 -2.25 10.68
CA THR A 55 17.93 -3.19 9.91
C THR A 55 18.53 -4.37 10.70
N ASP A 56 17.84 -4.90 11.72
CA ASP A 56 18.38 -6.00 12.55
C ASP A 56 18.43 -7.35 11.80
N VAL A 57 17.76 -7.45 10.64
CA VAL A 57 17.88 -8.56 9.69
C VAL A 57 18.03 -7.97 8.29
N ALA A 58 19.04 -8.40 7.56
CA ALA A 58 19.28 -7.94 6.19
C ALA A 58 18.08 -8.31 5.30
N GLN A 59 17.31 -7.31 4.87
CA GLN A 59 16.31 -7.49 3.82
C GLN A 59 16.98 -7.35 2.45
N THR A 60 16.62 -8.24 1.54
CA THR A 60 17.12 -8.23 0.15
C THR A 60 15.97 -7.92 -0.81
N GLN A 61 16.31 -7.70 -2.06
CA GLN A 61 15.35 -7.56 -3.16
C GLN A 61 15.51 -8.75 -4.10
N SER A 62 14.39 -9.17 -4.68
CA SER A 62 14.41 -10.03 -5.86
C SER A 62 15.17 -9.35 -6.98
N SER A 63 15.75 -10.17 -7.87
CA SER A 63 16.25 -9.67 -9.14
C SER A 63 15.10 -9.05 -9.94
N ILE A 64 15.43 -8.16 -10.89
CA ILE A 64 14.43 -7.58 -11.79
C ILE A 64 13.72 -8.71 -12.55
N GLU A 65 14.47 -9.69 -13.07
CA GLU A 65 13.95 -10.83 -13.82
C GLU A 65 12.97 -11.69 -13.02
N ASP A 66 13.30 -12.02 -11.77
CA ASP A 66 12.44 -12.85 -10.92
C ASP A 66 11.11 -12.14 -10.60
N PHE A 67 11.19 -10.85 -10.28
CA PHE A 67 9.99 -10.07 -9.97
C PHE A 67 9.14 -9.80 -11.20
N SER A 68 9.76 -9.48 -12.35
CA SER A 68 9.10 -9.37 -13.65
C SER A 68 8.39 -10.66 -14.03
N THR A 69 9.01 -11.82 -13.80
CA THR A 69 8.38 -13.13 -14.05
C THR A 69 7.12 -13.30 -13.19
N ARG A 70 7.15 -12.90 -11.92
CA ARG A 70 5.99 -12.94 -11.03
C ARG A 70 4.86 -12.03 -11.49
N ILE A 71 5.17 -10.80 -11.91
CA ILE A 71 4.20 -9.87 -12.49
C ILE A 71 3.54 -10.50 -13.72
N ALA A 72 4.35 -11.00 -14.66
CA ALA A 72 3.85 -11.60 -15.90
C ALA A 72 2.94 -12.82 -15.63
N ILE A 73 3.30 -13.69 -14.68
CA ILE A 73 2.45 -14.81 -14.25
C ILE A 73 1.14 -14.32 -13.64
N GLY A 74 1.20 -13.27 -12.82
CA GLY A 74 0.01 -12.64 -12.26
C GLY A 74 -0.91 -12.10 -13.35
N LYS A 75 -0.37 -11.36 -14.32
CA LYS A 75 -1.12 -10.82 -15.46
C LYS A 75 -1.75 -11.92 -16.30
N GLN A 76 -1.02 -12.99 -16.59
CA GLN A 76 -1.57 -14.17 -17.30
C GLN A 76 -2.64 -14.92 -16.51
N ALA A 77 -2.68 -14.79 -15.19
CA ALA A 77 -3.64 -15.48 -14.34
C ALA A 77 -5.00 -14.76 -14.25
N GLN A 78 -5.05 -13.47 -14.62
CA GLN A 78 -6.25 -12.63 -14.61
C GLN A 78 -7.38 -13.26 -15.44
N VAL A 79 -8.61 -13.09 -14.99
CA VAL A 79 -9.83 -13.53 -15.68
C VAL A 79 -10.34 -12.44 -16.61
N THR A 80 -10.13 -11.17 -16.24
CA THR A 80 -10.56 -9.97 -16.97
C THR A 80 -9.40 -8.98 -17.11
N ASP A 81 -9.54 -8.02 -18.03
CA ASP A 81 -8.58 -6.94 -18.23
C ASP A 81 -8.72 -5.80 -17.20
N ASP A 82 -9.72 -5.87 -16.30
CA ASP A 82 -10.02 -4.81 -15.33
C ASP A 82 -9.20 -4.92 -14.04
N PHE A 83 -8.75 -6.12 -13.68
CA PHE A 83 -7.92 -6.33 -12.48
C PHE A 83 -6.52 -5.73 -12.71
N MET A 84 -6.00 -4.98 -11.75
CA MET A 84 -4.68 -4.35 -11.86
C MET A 84 -3.64 -4.99 -10.93
N ILE A 85 -2.41 -5.10 -11.42
CA ILE A 85 -1.23 -5.47 -10.64
C ILE A 85 -0.30 -4.26 -10.56
N ILE A 86 -0.09 -3.77 -9.35
CA ILE A 86 0.75 -2.62 -9.05
C ILE A 86 2.08 -3.13 -8.49
N ALA A 87 3.18 -2.78 -9.14
CA ALA A 87 4.51 -3.17 -8.70
C ALA A 87 5.08 -2.11 -7.75
N ARG A 88 5.33 -2.50 -6.50
CA ARG A 88 5.96 -1.67 -5.48
C ARG A 88 7.47 -1.88 -5.46
N ILE A 89 8.19 -0.79 -5.62
CA ILE A 89 9.65 -0.76 -5.67
C ILE A 89 10.20 -0.37 -4.30
N GLU A 90 11.02 -1.23 -3.71
CA GLU A 90 11.62 -1.02 -2.38
C GLU A 90 13.08 -0.53 -2.44
N SER A 91 13.59 -0.15 -3.61
CA SER A 91 14.99 0.28 -3.82
C SER A 91 15.41 1.44 -2.94
N LEU A 92 14.55 2.45 -2.76
CA LEU A 92 14.85 3.60 -1.91
C LEU A 92 14.72 3.25 -0.41
N ILE A 93 13.83 2.31 -0.07
CA ILE A 93 13.71 1.81 1.30
C ILE A 93 14.99 1.08 1.72
N LEU A 94 15.59 0.32 0.80
CA LEU A 94 16.80 -0.48 1.01
C LEU A 94 18.09 0.22 0.58
N ASP A 95 18.04 1.54 0.36
CA ASP A 95 19.18 2.39 0.01
C ASP A 95 19.99 1.90 -1.22
N LYS A 96 19.34 1.25 -2.20
CA LYS A 96 19.97 0.86 -3.48
C LYS A 96 20.20 2.03 -4.43
N GLY A 97 19.44 3.11 -4.25
CA GLY A 97 19.56 4.35 -5.01
C GLY A 97 18.55 4.49 -6.16
N MET A 98 18.55 5.68 -6.78
CA MET A 98 17.57 6.08 -7.78
C MET A 98 17.68 5.30 -9.09
N GLU A 99 18.91 5.05 -9.57
CA GLU A 99 19.12 4.34 -10.84
C GLU A 99 18.58 2.90 -10.78
N ASP A 100 18.74 2.21 -9.64
CA ASP A 100 18.15 0.89 -9.43
C ASP A 100 16.60 0.96 -9.40
N ALA A 101 16.03 1.98 -8.76
CA ALA A 101 14.58 2.18 -8.73
C ALA A 101 14.00 2.41 -10.14
N VAL A 102 14.66 3.22 -10.96
CA VAL A 102 14.21 3.51 -12.34
C VAL A 102 14.35 2.27 -13.24
N ALA A 103 15.48 1.55 -13.15
CA ALA A 103 15.68 0.32 -13.91
C ALA A 103 14.63 -0.77 -13.56
N ARG A 104 14.27 -0.87 -12.29
CA ARG A 104 13.17 -1.75 -11.83
C ARG A 104 11.82 -1.31 -12.39
N ALA A 105 11.52 -0.01 -12.33
CA ALA A 105 10.28 0.51 -12.89
C ALA A 105 10.13 0.14 -14.37
N GLU A 106 11.19 0.35 -15.17
CA GLU A 106 11.20 -0.05 -16.58
C GLU A 106 10.97 -1.56 -16.76
N GLY A 107 11.73 -2.40 -16.05
CA GLY A 107 11.57 -3.86 -16.13
C GLY A 107 10.20 -4.37 -15.67
N TYR A 108 9.57 -3.71 -14.71
CA TYR A 108 8.25 -4.09 -14.19
C TYR A 108 7.11 -3.62 -15.11
N ILE A 109 7.26 -2.45 -15.72
CA ILE A 109 6.35 -1.97 -16.78
C ILE A 109 6.42 -2.91 -17.98
N ASP A 110 7.62 -3.30 -18.40
CA ASP A 110 7.80 -4.25 -19.51
C ASP A 110 7.20 -5.64 -19.22
N ALA A 111 7.18 -6.05 -17.96
CA ALA A 111 6.54 -7.27 -17.51
C ALA A 111 5.00 -7.19 -17.45
N GLY A 112 4.43 -5.99 -17.61
CA GLY A 112 2.98 -5.75 -17.63
C GLY A 112 2.39 -5.23 -16.32
N ALA A 113 3.18 -4.64 -15.42
CA ALA A 113 2.63 -3.93 -14.28
C ALA A 113 1.72 -2.78 -14.74
N ASP A 114 0.53 -2.66 -14.17
CA ASP A 114 -0.46 -1.64 -14.54
C ASP A 114 -0.18 -0.28 -13.89
N ALA A 115 0.60 -0.27 -12.82
CA ALA A 115 1.09 0.93 -12.16
C ALA A 115 2.38 0.64 -11.38
N ILE A 116 3.16 1.69 -11.11
CA ILE A 116 4.34 1.62 -10.26
C ILE A 116 4.07 2.35 -8.96
N MET A 117 4.27 1.66 -7.83
CA MET A 117 4.33 2.29 -6.53
C MET A 117 5.77 2.53 -6.13
N ILE A 118 6.13 3.79 -5.86
CA ILE A 118 7.45 4.15 -5.33
C ILE A 118 7.32 4.52 -3.85
N HIS A 119 8.23 4.03 -3.03
CA HIS A 119 8.21 4.28 -1.59
C HIS A 119 9.54 4.79 -1.07
N SER A 120 9.51 5.76 -0.16
CA SER A 120 10.66 6.30 0.55
C SER A 120 10.38 6.39 2.05
N ARG A 121 11.43 6.16 2.84
CA ARG A 121 11.45 6.32 4.30
C ARG A 121 12.03 7.65 4.74
N ARG A 122 12.46 8.51 3.80
CA ARG A 122 12.96 9.85 4.10
C ARG A 122 11.82 10.77 4.53
N LYS A 123 12.20 11.81 5.26
CA LYS A 123 11.29 12.89 5.66
C LYS A 123 11.00 13.84 4.51
N GLU A 124 11.96 14.10 3.64
CA GLU A 124 11.76 14.97 2.49
C GLU A 124 11.25 14.22 1.27
N PRO A 125 10.43 14.85 0.39
CA PRO A 125 9.82 14.20 -0.76
C PRO A 125 10.76 14.13 -1.98
N ASP A 126 11.99 14.65 -1.90
CA ASP A 126 12.90 14.81 -3.04
C ASP A 126 13.12 13.52 -3.82
N GLU A 127 13.30 12.38 -3.13
CA GLU A 127 13.48 11.09 -3.79
C GLU A 127 12.25 10.68 -4.62
N ILE A 128 11.04 10.97 -4.14
CA ILE A 128 9.79 10.65 -4.85
C ILE A 128 9.64 11.58 -6.07
N PHE A 129 9.95 12.85 -5.89
CA PHE A 129 9.89 13.85 -6.95
C PHE A 129 10.93 13.60 -8.05
N GLU A 130 12.15 13.23 -7.69
CA GLU A 130 13.17 12.82 -8.66
C GLU A 130 12.73 11.56 -9.40
N PHE A 131 12.20 10.55 -8.69
CA PHE A 131 11.70 9.33 -9.32
C PHE A 131 10.62 9.64 -10.36
N CYS A 132 9.64 10.48 -10.03
CA CYS A 132 8.57 10.84 -10.97
C CYS A 132 9.12 11.51 -12.24
N ALA A 133 10.06 12.45 -12.09
CA ALA A 133 10.70 13.14 -13.23
C ALA A 133 11.57 12.22 -14.10
N ARG A 134 12.10 11.12 -13.52
CA ARG A 134 12.85 10.09 -14.26
C ARG A 134 11.90 9.11 -14.95
N ALA A 135 10.86 8.66 -14.24
CA ALA A 135 9.85 7.74 -14.74
C ALA A 135 9.08 8.32 -15.94
N GLU A 136 8.85 9.63 -15.97
CA GLU A 136 8.27 10.32 -17.13
C GLU A 136 9.10 10.18 -18.42
N LYS A 137 10.40 9.91 -18.30
CA LYS A 137 11.31 9.75 -19.45
C LYS A 137 11.41 8.31 -19.94
N LEU A 138 10.75 7.35 -19.28
CA LEU A 138 10.73 5.96 -19.70
C LEU A 138 9.97 5.79 -21.02
N PRO A 139 10.30 4.76 -21.84
CA PRO A 139 9.64 4.55 -23.13
C PRO A 139 8.17 4.16 -23.00
N LYS A 140 7.77 3.58 -21.86
CA LYS A 140 6.39 3.20 -21.54
C LYS A 140 5.98 3.86 -20.23
N HIS A 141 4.74 4.34 -20.18
CA HIS A 141 4.20 5.05 -19.03
C HIS A 141 3.05 4.28 -18.41
N VAL A 142 3.07 4.20 -17.08
CA VAL A 142 1.97 3.72 -16.26
C VAL A 142 1.75 4.69 -15.10
N PRO A 143 0.55 4.73 -14.51
CA PRO A 143 0.28 5.54 -13.32
C PRO A 143 1.30 5.30 -12.20
N ILE A 144 1.70 6.38 -11.52
CA ILE A 144 2.54 6.32 -10.33
C ILE A 144 1.65 6.39 -9.08
N VAL A 145 1.95 5.53 -8.11
CA VAL A 145 1.31 5.47 -6.80
C VAL A 145 2.30 5.91 -5.73
N ALA A 146 1.88 6.80 -4.82
CA ALA A 146 2.70 7.31 -3.73
C ALA A 146 2.06 7.05 -2.35
N VAL A 147 2.90 6.85 -1.33
CA VAL A 147 2.50 6.66 0.08
C VAL A 147 3.25 7.66 0.96
N PRO A 148 2.72 8.88 1.16
CA PRO A 148 3.39 9.97 1.88
C PRO A 148 3.29 9.83 3.41
N THR A 149 3.55 8.63 3.95
CA THR A 149 3.50 8.43 5.42
C THR A 149 4.70 9.06 6.13
N SER A 150 5.88 9.02 5.52
CA SER A 150 7.13 9.56 6.10
C SER A 150 7.38 11.02 5.71
N TYR A 151 7.03 11.38 4.47
CA TYR A 151 7.13 12.72 3.88
C TYR A 151 5.76 13.40 3.81
N ASN A 152 5.09 13.46 4.96
CA ASN A 152 3.70 13.87 5.11
C ASN A 152 3.45 15.39 5.09
N GLN A 153 4.49 16.20 4.84
CA GLN A 153 4.39 17.63 4.61
C GLN A 153 3.92 17.98 3.19
N VAL A 154 3.99 17.01 2.27
CA VAL A 154 3.61 17.19 0.87
C VAL A 154 2.11 16.98 0.69
N SER A 155 1.47 17.83 -0.11
CA SER A 155 0.05 17.72 -0.45
C SER A 155 -0.21 16.76 -1.61
N GLU A 156 -1.46 16.32 -1.75
CA GLU A 156 -1.91 15.55 -2.92
C GLU A 156 -1.74 16.34 -4.22
N GLU A 157 -1.97 17.66 -4.19
CA GLU A 157 -1.83 18.55 -5.35
C GLU A 157 -0.37 18.60 -5.82
N GLU A 158 0.58 18.79 -4.89
CA GLU A 158 2.02 18.77 -5.22
C GLU A 158 2.48 17.42 -5.78
N LEU A 159 1.93 16.30 -5.30
CA LEU A 159 2.21 14.98 -5.86
C LEU A 159 1.61 14.82 -7.26
N ALA A 160 0.37 15.28 -7.45
CA ALA A 160 -0.34 15.22 -8.73
C ALA A 160 0.37 16.05 -9.82
N ASP A 161 0.86 17.24 -9.46
CA ASP A 161 1.66 18.11 -10.33
C ASP A 161 2.97 17.46 -10.80
N ARG A 162 3.47 16.47 -10.04
CA ARG A 162 4.64 15.66 -10.39
C ARG A 162 4.29 14.35 -11.10
N GLY A 163 3.02 14.14 -11.46
CA GLY A 163 2.58 12.98 -12.25
C GLY A 163 2.09 11.79 -11.43
N VAL A 164 2.04 11.89 -10.09
CA VAL A 164 1.39 10.86 -9.25
C VAL A 164 -0.11 10.82 -9.55
N LYS A 165 -0.68 9.62 -9.67
CA LYS A 165 -2.09 9.40 -9.99
C LYS A 165 -2.89 8.78 -8.85
N VAL A 166 -2.22 8.14 -7.89
CA VAL A 166 -2.85 7.57 -6.69
C VAL A 166 -2.01 7.92 -5.47
N VAL A 167 -2.66 8.48 -4.45
CA VAL A 167 -2.05 8.75 -3.15
C VAL A 167 -2.72 7.86 -2.10
N ILE A 168 -1.92 7.11 -1.34
CA ILE A 168 -2.42 6.16 -0.33
C ILE A 168 -2.03 6.63 1.07
N TYR A 169 -3.05 6.88 1.90
CA TYR A 169 -2.91 7.14 3.33
C TYR A 169 -2.93 5.83 4.14
N ALA A 170 -1.82 5.09 4.13
CA ALA A 170 -1.76 3.68 4.51
C ALA A 170 -2.26 3.30 5.91
N ASN A 171 -1.91 4.04 6.97
CA ASN A 171 -2.13 3.58 8.36
C ASN A 171 -2.67 4.65 9.32
N HIS A 172 -3.14 5.77 8.79
CA HIS A 172 -3.55 6.94 9.58
C HIS A 172 -4.77 6.65 10.46
N MET A 173 -5.78 5.95 9.92
CA MET A 173 -7.00 5.60 10.68
C MET A 173 -6.70 4.69 11.87
N LEU A 174 -5.83 3.68 11.68
CA LEU A 174 -5.39 2.79 12.77
C LEU A 174 -4.61 3.56 13.83
N ARG A 175 -3.67 4.43 13.41
CA ARG A 175 -2.85 5.26 14.30
C ARG A 175 -3.66 6.33 15.03
N ALA A 176 -4.81 6.74 14.49
CA ALA A 176 -5.74 7.63 15.17
C ALA A 176 -6.58 6.88 16.22
N ALA A 177 -7.06 5.68 15.88
CA ALA A 177 -7.91 4.88 16.77
C ALA A 177 -7.15 4.33 17.99
N TYR A 178 -5.94 3.81 17.79
CA TYR A 178 -5.21 3.07 18.83
C TYR A 178 -4.91 3.91 20.09
N PRO A 179 -4.36 5.15 20.01
CA PRO A 179 -4.13 5.96 21.20
C PRO A 179 -5.41 6.28 21.99
N GLN A 180 -6.54 6.44 21.29
CA GLN A 180 -7.82 6.70 21.94
C GLN A 180 -8.34 5.47 22.68
N MET A 181 -8.22 4.28 22.07
CA MET A 181 -8.55 3.02 22.72
C MET A 181 -7.71 2.81 23.99
N VAL A 182 -6.41 3.13 23.95
CA VAL A 182 -5.51 3.06 25.12
C VAL A 182 -6.00 3.98 26.24
N LYS A 183 -6.31 5.25 25.95
CA LYS A 183 -6.82 6.20 26.95
C LYS A 183 -8.11 5.73 27.62
N VAL A 184 -9.04 5.17 26.85
CA VAL A 184 -10.29 4.61 27.38
C VAL A 184 -10.01 3.42 28.30
N ALA A 185 -9.16 2.49 27.87
CA ALA A 185 -8.80 1.31 28.66
C ALA A 185 -8.10 1.68 29.98
N GLU A 186 -7.13 2.61 29.93
CA GLU A 186 -6.44 3.12 31.12
C GLU A 186 -7.40 3.83 32.09
N SER A 187 -8.31 4.66 31.56
CA SER A 187 -9.32 5.34 32.38
C SER A 187 -10.21 4.35 33.12
N VAL A 188 -10.72 3.34 32.42
CA VAL A 188 -11.56 2.29 33.03
C VAL A 188 -10.78 1.51 34.08
N LEU A 189 -9.52 1.15 33.79
CA LEU A 189 -8.66 0.41 34.71
C LEU A 189 -8.40 1.20 36.00
N HIS A 190 -8.11 2.50 35.91
CA HIS A 190 -7.80 3.33 37.07
C HIS A 190 -9.02 3.62 37.95
N HIS A 191 -10.20 3.82 37.37
CA HIS A 191 -11.39 4.24 38.11
C HIS A 191 -12.35 3.10 38.44
N GLY A 192 -12.18 1.92 37.83
CA GLY A 192 -13.08 0.78 38.00
C GLY A 192 -14.47 0.97 37.39
N ARG A 193 -14.64 1.98 36.53
CA ARG A 193 -15.88 2.33 35.82
C ARG A 193 -15.55 3.19 34.59
N SER A 194 -16.53 3.44 33.71
CA SER A 194 -16.32 4.15 32.44
C SER A 194 -16.71 5.63 32.41
N LEU A 195 -17.23 6.21 33.50
CA LEU A 195 -17.75 7.60 33.51
C LEU A 195 -16.71 8.61 33.01
N GLU A 196 -15.47 8.49 33.46
CA GLU A 196 -14.37 9.38 33.10
C GLU A 196 -13.90 9.18 31.65
N ALA A 197 -14.23 8.03 31.04
CA ALA A 197 -13.91 7.71 29.65
C ALA A 197 -14.90 8.31 28.65
N ASP A 198 -16.12 8.71 29.07
CA ASP A 198 -17.16 9.25 28.17
C ASP A 198 -16.67 10.43 27.32
N GLN A 199 -15.77 11.27 27.85
CA GLN A 199 -15.17 12.40 27.11
C GLN A 199 -14.34 11.98 25.88
N PHE A 200 -13.96 10.71 25.79
CA PHE A 200 -13.16 10.14 24.71
C PHE A 200 -14.00 9.34 23.70
N LEU A 201 -15.29 9.16 23.96
CA LEU A 201 -16.17 8.32 23.17
C LEU A 201 -17.10 9.16 22.30
N ALA A 202 -17.47 8.61 21.15
CA ALA A 202 -18.63 9.12 20.43
C ALA A 202 -19.90 8.88 21.28
N PRO A 203 -20.93 9.73 21.15
CA PRO A 203 -22.24 9.44 21.71
C PRO A 203 -22.74 8.05 21.30
N ILE A 204 -23.46 7.36 22.20
CA ILE A 204 -23.99 6.01 21.93
C ILE A 204 -24.85 6.00 20.65
N ALA A 205 -25.64 7.05 20.43
CA ALA A 205 -26.48 7.16 19.24
C ALA A 205 -25.66 7.14 17.93
N ASP A 206 -24.53 7.84 17.90
CA ASP A 206 -23.65 7.87 16.73
C ASP A 206 -22.96 6.51 16.52
N ALA A 207 -22.54 5.87 17.61
CA ALA A 207 -21.93 4.54 17.55
C ALA A 207 -22.89 3.47 17.00
N LEU A 208 -24.16 3.52 17.40
CA LEU A 208 -25.21 2.62 16.89
C LEU A 208 -25.52 2.89 15.41
N ALA A 209 -25.44 4.15 14.97
CA ALA A 209 -25.67 4.53 13.58
C ALA A 209 -24.57 4.07 12.61
N ILE A 210 -23.40 3.64 13.10
CA ILE A 210 -22.32 3.07 12.26
C ILE A 210 -22.75 1.74 11.64
N ILE A 211 -23.55 0.95 12.36
CA ILE A 211 -24.12 -0.28 11.83
C ILE A 211 -25.33 0.12 11.00
N PRO A 212 -25.32 -0.09 9.67
CA PRO A 212 -26.49 0.23 8.87
C PRO A 212 -27.65 -0.65 9.36
N GLU A 213 -28.72 -0.03 9.88
CA GLU A 213 -29.98 -0.75 10.04
C GLU A 213 -30.42 -1.16 8.63
N ASN A 214 -30.44 -2.46 8.36
CA ASN A 214 -30.75 -3.13 7.09
C ASN A 214 -31.50 -2.21 6.09
N ARG A 215 -30.78 -1.67 5.12
CA ARG A 215 -31.36 -1.06 3.91
C ARG A 215 -31.43 -2.09 2.80
#